data_AF-V4AHT4-F1
#
_entry.id   AF-V4AHT4-F1
#
_cell.length_a   1.000
_cell.length_b   1.000
_cell.length_c   1.000
_cell.angle_alpha   90.00
_cell.angle_beta   90.00
_cell.angle_gamma   90.00
#
_symmetry.space_group_name_H-M   'P 1'
#
loop_
_entity.id
_entity.type
_entity.pdbx_description
1 polymer ?
#
loop_
_entity_poly.entity_id
_entity_poly.type
_entity_poly.pdbx_seq_one_letter_code
_entity_poly.pdbx_strand_id
1 'polypeptide(L)'
;MFSGWLGLIQPQNFDVDFWLYTKGNKDSAETISTTNLGSRFISGAKTIFVIHGYLNTGTQSWIAPMKNALLALPDSLNVIVVNWKDGAFSTYAQSADNTKTVGRKAGDLIKALKESKGMDYDDFHVIGHSLGAHAAGFTGKRITDLTGSKIGRITGLDPAGYNFAIADEANRLAKEDGAFVDVMHTNTVKNNSETVYILISAFGTPIGHVDFYPNGGRSQPGCCKYA
;
A
#
# COMPACT_ATOMS: atom_id res chain seq x y z
N MET A 1 25.21 22.81 -5.16
CA MET A 1 25.09 22.43 -3.75
C MET A 1 23.67 22.77 -3.30
N PHE A 2 22.75 21.80 -3.31
CA PHE A 2 21.41 21.93 -2.72
C PHE A 2 21.28 20.90 -1.61
N SER A 3 22.12 21.03 -0.59
CA SER A 3 22.02 20.31 0.68
C SER A 3 21.40 21.28 1.68
N GLY A 4 20.08 21.26 1.86
CA GLY A 4 19.46 22.24 2.77
C GLY A 4 18.01 22.07 3.17
N TRP A 5 17.27 21.05 2.68
CA TRP A 5 15.86 20.87 3.02
C TRP A 5 15.47 19.44 3.41
N LEU A 6 16.44 18.54 3.58
CA LEU A 6 16.25 17.30 4.34
C LEU A 6 16.59 17.57 5.81
N GLY A 7 15.85 18.49 6.43
CA GLY A 7 15.78 18.52 7.89
C GLY A 7 15.32 17.14 8.35
N LEU A 8 16.08 16.51 9.26
CA LEU A 8 15.85 15.16 9.78
C LEU A 8 14.38 14.99 10.18
N ILE A 9 13.58 14.37 9.31
CA ILE A 9 12.21 13.94 9.65
C ILE A 9 12.37 13.03 10.86
N GLN A 10 11.84 13.48 12.00
CA GLN A 10 11.97 12.72 13.23
C GLN A 10 11.07 11.48 13.15
N PRO A 11 11.51 10.33 13.67
CA PRO A 11 10.65 9.16 13.75
C PRO A 11 9.37 9.50 14.53
N GLN A 12 8.22 9.41 13.86
CA GLN A 12 6.93 9.51 14.53
C GLN A 12 6.58 8.15 15.13
N ASN A 13 6.21 8.13 16.40
CA ASN A 13 5.59 6.95 17.00
C ASN A 13 4.09 6.96 16.71
N PHE A 14 3.59 5.94 16.02
CA PHE A 14 2.17 5.78 15.71
C PHE A 14 1.83 4.29 15.57
N ASP A 15 0.57 3.98 15.82
CA ASP A 15 0.05 2.62 15.70
C ASP A 15 -0.43 2.32 14.28
N VAL A 16 -0.34 1.05 13.92
CA VAL A 16 -0.87 0.50 12.68
C VAL A 16 -1.74 -0.68 13.09
N ASP A 17 -3.05 -0.53 12.90
CA ASP A 17 -4.00 -1.58 13.20
C ASP A 17 -4.20 -2.47 11.97
N PHE A 18 -4.23 -3.77 12.20
CA PHE A 18 -4.53 -4.76 11.17
C PHE A 18 -5.91 -5.34 11.45
N TRP A 19 -6.88 -5.02 10.59
CA TRP A 19 -8.26 -5.44 10.73
C TRP A 19 -8.56 -6.59 9.78
N LEU A 20 -8.64 -7.80 10.33
CA LEU A 20 -8.92 -9.02 9.60
C LEU A 20 -10.42 -9.17 9.35
N TYR A 21 -10.75 -9.36 8.08
CA TYR A 21 -12.07 -9.74 7.60
C TYR A 21 -12.00 -11.02 6.79
N THR A 22 -13.01 -11.86 6.97
CA THR A 22 -13.29 -13.05 6.17
C THR A 22 -14.78 -13.05 5.83
N LYS A 23 -15.25 -14.00 5.02
CA LYS A 23 -16.69 -14.21 4.78
C LYS A 23 -17.46 -14.40 6.09
N GLY A 24 -16.85 -15.02 7.11
CA GLY A 24 -17.47 -15.28 8.41
C GLY A 24 -17.55 -14.10 9.38
N ASN A 25 -16.89 -12.97 9.07
CA ASN A 25 -16.92 -11.75 9.89
C ASN A 25 -16.84 -10.48 9.04
N LYS A 26 -17.49 -10.48 7.87
CA LYS A 26 -17.39 -9.38 6.89
C LYS A 26 -17.78 -8.01 7.47
N ASP A 27 -18.67 -7.96 8.46
CA ASP A 27 -19.22 -6.71 9.02
C ASP A 27 -18.49 -6.23 10.28
N SER A 28 -17.70 -7.08 10.94
CA SER A 28 -16.96 -6.75 12.16
C SER A 28 -15.56 -7.35 12.12
N ALA A 29 -14.55 -6.50 12.06
CA ALA A 29 -13.16 -6.92 12.01
C ALA A 29 -12.74 -7.64 13.30
N GLU A 30 -11.81 -8.59 13.14
CA GLU A 30 -10.95 -9.07 14.22
C GLU A 30 -9.62 -8.31 14.12
N THR A 31 -9.22 -7.61 15.18
CA THR A 31 -7.90 -6.95 15.21
C THR A 31 -6.82 -7.99 15.45
N ILE A 32 -5.80 -8.00 14.59
CA ILE A 32 -4.67 -8.94 14.67
C ILE A 32 -3.34 -8.20 14.80
N SER A 33 -2.33 -8.92 15.26
CA SER A 33 -0.95 -8.45 15.44
C SER A 33 0.03 -9.61 15.27
N THR A 34 1.33 -9.33 15.31
CA THR A 34 2.38 -10.37 15.25
C THR A 34 2.32 -11.38 16.41
N THR A 35 1.66 -11.04 17.52
CA THR A 35 1.49 -11.91 18.69
C THR A 35 0.07 -12.48 18.83
N ASN A 36 -0.90 -11.92 18.11
CA ASN A 36 -2.27 -12.43 18.02
C ASN A 36 -2.73 -12.44 16.57
N LEU A 37 -2.55 -13.58 15.89
CA LEU A 37 -2.83 -13.72 14.44
C LEU A 37 -4.30 -13.95 14.10
N GLY A 38 -5.20 -13.81 15.08
CA GLY A 38 -6.62 -13.98 14.90
C GLY A 38 -7.07 -15.45 14.87
N SER A 39 -8.23 -15.66 15.46
CA SER A 39 -8.98 -16.92 15.47
C SER A 39 -9.72 -17.16 14.16
N ARG A 40 -10.08 -16.10 13.44
CA ARG A 40 -10.82 -16.18 12.17
C ARG A 40 -9.92 -16.26 10.94
N PHE A 41 -8.61 -16.17 11.11
CA PHE A 41 -7.66 -16.29 10.00
C PHE A 41 -7.73 -17.69 9.38
N ILE A 42 -7.92 -17.74 8.07
CA ILE A 42 -8.05 -18.98 7.30
C ILE A 42 -6.66 -19.36 6.77
N SER A 43 -6.02 -20.36 7.37
CA SER A 43 -4.73 -20.89 6.90
C SER A 43 -4.86 -21.51 5.50
N GLY A 44 -3.85 -21.30 4.65
CA GLY A 44 -3.82 -21.73 3.25
C GLY A 44 -4.69 -20.91 2.29
N ALA A 45 -5.44 -19.92 2.78
CA ALA A 45 -6.22 -19.01 1.95
C ALA A 45 -5.41 -17.77 1.57
N LYS A 46 -5.53 -17.33 0.30
CA LYS A 46 -4.92 -16.07 -0.14
C LYS A 46 -5.28 -14.92 0.80
N THR A 47 -4.26 -14.13 1.13
CA THR A 47 -4.36 -13.05 2.11
C THR A 47 -4.06 -11.73 1.45
N ILE A 48 -5.07 -10.87 1.39
CA ILE A 48 -5.02 -9.61 0.68
C ILE A 48 -4.98 -8.46 1.68
N PHE A 49 -3.88 -7.71 1.69
CA PHE A 49 -3.73 -6.49 2.46
C PHE A 49 -4.27 -5.30 1.66
N VAL A 50 -5.04 -4.42 2.30
CA VAL A 50 -5.56 -3.20 1.69
C VAL A 50 -5.08 -2.00 2.50
N ILE A 51 -4.23 -1.16 1.90
CA ILE A 51 -3.55 -0.04 2.56
C ILE A 51 -4.05 1.29 1.98
N HIS A 52 -4.60 2.15 2.86
CA HIS A 52 -5.07 3.47 2.47
C HIS A 52 -3.93 4.50 2.30
N GLY A 53 -4.25 5.69 1.79
CA GLY A 53 -3.29 6.75 1.50
C GLY A 53 -3.26 7.90 2.52
N TYR A 54 -2.74 9.04 2.07
CA TYR A 54 -2.64 10.29 2.82
C TYR A 54 -4.02 10.80 3.24
N LEU A 55 -4.15 11.33 4.47
CA LEU A 55 -5.40 11.87 5.04
C LEU A 55 -6.60 10.90 4.90
N ASN A 56 -6.34 9.59 4.92
CA ASN A 56 -7.37 8.55 4.88
C ASN A 56 -7.27 7.66 6.12
N THR A 57 -8.30 6.85 6.33
CA THR A 57 -8.39 5.86 7.39
C THR A 57 -8.75 4.50 6.80
N GLY A 58 -8.64 3.43 7.60
CA GLY A 58 -9.17 2.12 7.24
C GLY A 58 -10.70 2.07 7.10
N THR A 59 -11.40 3.17 7.41
CA THR A 59 -12.86 3.31 7.24
C THR A 59 -13.24 4.27 6.12
N GLN A 60 -12.29 4.66 5.26
CA GLN A 60 -12.58 5.48 4.10
C GLN A 60 -13.64 4.80 3.21
N SER A 61 -14.50 5.61 2.58
CA SER A 61 -15.69 5.16 1.85
C SER A 61 -15.44 4.08 0.78
N TRP A 62 -14.22 3.98 0.24
CA TRP A 62 -13.85 2.96 -0.76
C TRP A 62 -13.39 1.63 -0.14
N ILE A 63 -12.94 1.62 1.11
CA ILE A 63 -12.37 0.41 1.76
C ILE A 63 -13.44 -0.66 1.92
N ALA A 64 -14.62 -0.31 2.44
CA ALA A 64 -15.70 -1.28 2.67
C ALA A 64 -16.20 -1.92 1.36
N PRO A 65 -16.50 -1.16 0.29
CA PRO A 65 -16.80 -1.73 -1.03
C PRO A 65 -15.69 -2.64 -1.57
N MET A 66 -14.42 -2.24 -1.50
CA MET A 66 -13.30 -3.07 -1.98
C MET A 66 -13.20 -4.39 -1.20
N LYS A 67 -13.18 -4.31 0.13
CA LYS A 67 -13.16 -5.48 1.01
C LYS A 67 -14.34 -6.42 0.72
N ASN A 68 -15.55 -5.87 0.59
CA ASN A 68 -16.74 -6.67 0.29
C ASN A 68 -16.66 -7.35 -1.08
N ALA A 69 -16.14 -6.64 -2.09
CA ALA A 69 -15.95 -7.21 -3.43
C ALA A 69 -14.92 -8.34 -3.42
N LEU A 70 -13.80 -8.18 -2.70
CA LEU A 70 -12.81 -9.24 -2.50
C LEU A 70 -13.43 -10.45 -1.79
N LEU A 71 -14.14 -10.24 -0.68
CA LEU A 71 -14.79 -11.32 0.07
C LEU A 71 -15.95 -12.00 -0.69
N ALA A 72 -16.47 -11.39 -1.74
CA ALA A 72 -17.51 -11.97 -2.59
C ALA A 72 -16.95 -12.94 -3.65
N LEU A 73 -15.63 -13.01 -3.83
CA LEU A 73 -15.01 -13.97 -4.74
C LEU A 73 -15.31 -15.42 -4.32
N PRO A 74 -15.32 -16.40 -5.25
CA PRO A 74 -15.65 -17.79 -4.93
C PRO A 74 -14.75 -18.40 -3.86
N ASP A 75 -13.44 -18.13 -3.94
CA ASP A 75 -12.44 -18.65 -3.02
C ASP A 75 -12.62 -18.10 -1.59
N SER A 76 -12.15 -18.87 -0.61
CA SER A 76 -11.99 -18.35 0.75
C SER A 76 -10.78 -17.43 0.78
N LEU A 77 -10.95 -16.22 1.32
CA LEU A 77 -9.92 -15.19 1.39
C LEU A 77 -9.85 -14.58 2.80
N ASN A 78 -8.64 -14.17 3.18
CA ASN A 78 -8.41 -13.23 4.27
C ASN A 78 -8.24 -11.84 3.65
N VAL A 79 -9.00 -10.85 4.11
CA VAL A 79 -8.79 -9.44 3.74
C VAL A 79 -8.35 -8.69 4.99
N ILE A 80 -7.15 -8.12 4.97
CA ILE A 80 -6.58 -7.36 6.08
C ILE A 80 -6.55 -5.89 5.68
N VAL A 81 -7.41 -5.08 6.29
CA VAL A 81 -7.33 -3.63 6.15
C VAL A 81 -6.24 -3.10 7.07
N VAL A 82 -5.30 -2.34 6.51
CA VAL A 82 -4.20 -1.71 7.25
C VAL A 82 -4.59 -0.28 7.57
N ASN A 83 -5.00 -0.03 8.82
CA ASN A 83 -5.37 1.29 9.31
C ASN A 83 -4.16 1.95 9.97
N TRP A 84 -3.60 2.97 9.32
CA TRP A 84 -2.45 3.75 9.80
C TRP A 84 -2.81 5.23 9.94
N LYS A 85 -4.06 5.51 10.30
CA LYS A 85 -4.64 6.87 10.44
C LYS A 85 -3.69 7.85 11.12
N ASP A 86 -3.11 7.49 12.26
CA ASP A 86 -2.31 8.43 13.06
C ASP A 86 -1.00 8.83 12.36
N GLY A 87 -0.45 7.95 11.52
CA GLY A 87 0.69 8.28 10.65
C GLY A 87 0.27 8.99 9.35
N ALA A 88 -0.97 8.78 8.89
CA ALA A 88 -1.50 9.33 7.64
C ALA A 88 -2.00 10.79 7.76
N PHE A 89 -2.36 11.22 8.97
CA PHE A 89 -2.83 12.58 9.29
C PHE A 89 -1.70 13.46 9.86
N SER A 90 -0.60 13.59 9.11
CA SER A 90 0.52 14.48 9.43
C SER A 90 0.84 15.41 8.26
N THR A 91 1.96 16.12 8.32
CA THR A 91 2.49 16.81 7.14
C THR A 91 2.74 15.78 6.03
N TYR A 92 2.58 16.16 4.76
CA TYR A 92 2.77 15.22 3.66
C TYR A 92 4.14 14.54 3.72
N ALA A 93 5.20 15.30 4.00
CA ALA A 93 6.55 14.75 4.12
C ALA A 93 6.69 13.71 5.23
N GLN A 94 6.11 13.99 6.41
CA GLN A 94 6.10 13.03 7.52
C GLN A 94 5.25 11.81 7.17
N SER A 95 4.05 11.98 6.62
CA SER A 95 3.18 10.86 6.23
C SER A 95 3.80 10.00 5.13
N ALA A 96 4.55 10.60 4.20
CA ALA A 96 5.33 9.88 3.20
C ALA A 96 6.43 9.04 3.85
N ASP A 97 7.21 9.59 4.79
CA ASP A 97 8.23 8.82 5.50
C ASP A 97 7.63 7.71 6.39
N ASN A 98 6.49 7.98 7.03
CA ASN A 98 5.74 7.01 7.84
C ASN A 98 5.35 5.75 7.06
N THR A 99 5.22 5.81 5.73
CA THR A 99 4.94 4.62 4.90
C THR A 99 5.99 3.52 5.07
N LYS A 100 7.25 3.86 5.39
CA LYS A 100 8.30 2.88 5.72
C LYS A 100 7.96 2.12 6.99
N THR A 101 7.42 2.79 8.01
CA THR A 101 6.98 2.17 9.27
C THR A 101 5.77 1.27 9.03
N VAL A 102 4.81 1.72 8.22
CA VAL A 102 3.64 0.90 7.82
C VAL A 102 4.11 -0.36 7.09
N GLY A 103 4.99 -0.20 6.10
CA GLY A 103 5.55 -1.32 5.34
C GLY A 103 6.28 -2.33 6.20
N ARG A 104 7.13 -1.86 7.13
CA ARG A 104 7.85 -2.71 8.10
C ARG A 104 6.87 -3.51 8.97
N LYS A 105 5.89 -2.85 9.60
CA LYS A 105 4.90 -3.53 10.46
C LYS A 105 4.06 -4.55 9.69
N ALA A 106 3.65 -4.23 8.46
CA ALA A 106 2.91 -5.16 7.62
C ALA A 106 3.76 -6.37 7.18
N GLY A 107 5.04 -6.15 6.84
CA GLY A 107 5.97 -7.24 6.53
C GLY A 107 6.24 -8.14 7.74
N ASP A 108 6.40 -7.57 8.94
CA ASP A 108 6.56 -8.34 10.17
C ASP A 108 5.32 -9.21 10.46
N LEU A 109 4.11 -8.70 10.20
CA LEU A 109 2.88 -9.48 10.30
C LEU A 109 2.80 -10.61 9.26
N ILE A 110 3.17 -10.35 7.99
CA ILE A 110 3.24 -11.38 6.94
C ILE A 110 4.20 -12.50 7.34
N LYS A 111 5.38 -12.15 7.87
CA LYS A 111 6.34 -13.14 8.40
C LYS A 111 5.73 -13.98 9.52
N ALA A 112 5.07 -13.35 10.49
CA ALA A 112 4.42 -14.06 11.59
C ALA A 112 3.30 -15.00 11.11
N LEU A 113 2.49 -14.57 10.12
CA LEU A 113 1.47 -15.39 9.47
C LEU A 113 2.09 -16.58 8.73
N LYS A 114 3.17 -16.38 7.97
CA LYS A 114 3.91 -17.47 7.35
C LYS A 114 4.39 -18.49 8.37
N GLU A 115 5.09 -18.04 9.40
CA GLU A 115 5.74 -18.92 10.38
C GLU A 115 4.73 -19.68 11.25
N SER A 116 3.62 -19.03 11.64
CA SER A 116 2.68 -19.59 12.62
C SER A 116 1.42 -20.19 12.01
N LYS A 117 1.06 -19.80 10.78
CA LYS A 117 -0.14 -20.30 10.08
C LYS A 117 0.22 -21.11 8.83
N GLY A 118 1.50 -21.37 8.57
CA GLY A 118 1.97 -22.20 7.46
C GLY A 118 1.66 -21.62 6.07
N MET A 119 1.61 -20.30 5.96
CA MET A 119 1.35 -19.61 4.68
C MET A 119 2.59 -19.60 3.79
N ASP A 120 2.40 -19.52 2.48
CA ASP A 120 3.46 -19.22 1.53
C ASP A 120 3.52 -17.74 1.18
N TYR A 121 4.72 -17.25 0.82
CA TYR A 121 4.85 -15.83 0.45
C TYR A 121 4.04 -15.49 -0.80
N ASP A 122 3.81 -16.48 -1.67
CA ASP A 122 2.98 -16.37 -2.88
C ASP A 122 1.48 -16.21 -2.57
N ASP A 123 1.03 -16.54 -1.35
CA ASP A 123 -0.37 -16.36 -0.93
C ASP A 123 -0.71 -14.90 -0.60
N PHE A 124 0.31 -14.03 -0.49
CA PHE A 124 0.12 -12.64 -0.10
C PHE A 124 0.01 -11.70 -1.29
N HIS A 125 -1.04 -10.89 -1.26
CA HIS A 125 -1.25 -9.79 -2.19
C HIS A 125 -1.41 -8.49 -1.39
N VAL A 126 -0.59 -7.48 -1.68
CA VAL A 126 -0.68 -6.17 -1.00
C VAL A 126 -1.17 -5.11 -1.99
N ILE A 127 -2.35 -4.56 -1.74
CA ILE A 127 -2.96 -3.49 -2.51
C ILE A 127 -2.78 -2.18 -1.73
N GLY A 128 -2.18 -1.18 -2.35
CA GLY A 128 -1.97 0.12 -1.74
C GLY A 128 -2.43 1.26 -2.64
N HIS A 129 -3.13 2.25 -2.06
CA HIS A 129 -3.58 3.44 -2.78
C HIS A 129 -2.79 4.69 -2.36
N SER A 130 -2.38 5.54 -3.32
CA SER A 130 -1.65 6.78 -3.05
C SER A 130 -0.38 6.50 -2.23
N LEU A 131 -0.18 7.12 -1.06
CA LEU A 131 0.94 6.77 -0.14
C LEU A 131 0.93 5.30 0.29
N GLY A 132 -0.24 4.66 0.35
CA GLY A 132 -0.37 3.24 0.64
C GLY A 132 0.29 2.34 -0.39
N ALA A 133 0.44 2.78 -1.65
CA ALA A 133 1.17 2.02 -2.68
C ALA A 133 2.66 1.91 -2.34
N HIS A 134 3.25 2.96 -1.77
CA HIS A 134 4.64 2.92 -1.30
C HIS A 134 4.78 2.11 -0.02
N ALA A 135 3.81 2.19 0.91
CA ALA A 135 3.76 1.29 2.05
C ALA A 135 3.72 -0.18 1.60
N ALA A 136 2.97 -0.51 0.55
CA ALA A 136 2.95 -1.85 -0.04
C ALA A 136 4.31 -2.27 -0.62
N GLY A 137 4.99 -1.36 -1.33
CA GLY A 137 6.37 -1.59 -1.79
C GLY A 137 7.34 -1.84 -0.64
N PHE A 138 7.26 -1.04 0.44
CA PHE A 138 8.05 -1.24 1.65
C PHE A 138 7.70 -2.53 2.39
N THR A 139 6.46 -3.02 2.32
CA THR A 139 6.10 -4.37 2.80
C THR A 139 6.84 -5.45 2.04
N GLY A 140 6.86 -5.38 0.71
CA GLY A 140 7.60 -6.30 -0.13
C GLY A 140 9.10 -6.31 0.18
N LYS A 141 9.71 -5.11 0.20
CA LYS A 141 11.12 -4.92 0.60
C LYS A 141 11.43 -5.52 1.96
N ARG A 142 10.56 -5.29 2.96
CA ARG A 142 10.73 -5.85 4.31
C ARG A 142 10.81 -7.38 4.29
N ILE A 143 9.98 -8.04 3.49
CA ILE A 143 10.03 -9.50 3.36
C ILE A 143 11.32 -9.96 2.67
N THR A 144 11.72 -9.29 1.59
CA THR A 144 13.00 -9.55 0.90
C THR A 144 14.18 -9.39 1.86
N ASP A 145 14.25 -8.30 2.63
CA ASP A 145 15.32 -8.03 3.58
C ASP A 145 15.39 -9.08 4.70
N LEU A 146 14.22 -9.56 5.17
CA LEU A 146 14.14 -10.53 6.24
C LEU A 146 14.46 -11.97 5.79
N THR A 147 14.15 -12.32 4.54
CA THR A 147 14.05 -13.73 4.13
C THR A 147 14.67 -14.08 2.78
N GLY A 148 15.06 -13.08 1.99
CA GLY A 148 15.46 -13.26 0.59
C GLY A 148 14.34 -13.67 -0.36
N SER A 149 13.10 -13.81 0.13
CA SER A 149 11.92 -14.16 -0.66
C SER A 149 11.10 -12.93 -1.04
N LYS A 150 10.28 -13.03 -2.08
CA LYS A 150 9.32 -11.99 -2.48
C LYS A 150 7.90 -12.42 -2.13
N ILE A 151 7.02 -11.46 -1.85
CA ILE A 151 5.57 -11.70 -1.75
C ILE A 151 4.96 -11.89 -3.14
N GLY A 152 3.86 -12.63 -3.24
CA GLY A 152 3.26 -13.04 -4.51
C GLY A 152 2.85 -11.87 -5.41
N ARG A 153 2.16 -10.87 -4.85
CA ARG A 153 1.70 -9.72 -5.64
C ARG A 153 1.67 -8.40 -4.88
N ILE A 154 2.00 -7.31 -5.56
CA ILE A 154 1.70 -5.95 -5.14
C ILE A 154 0.88 -5.25 -6.21
N THR A 155 -0.20 -4.58 -5.82
CA THR A 155 -0.94 -3.67 -6.70
C THR A 155 -0.85 -2.23 -6.18
N GLY A 156 -0.25 -1.36 -6.99
CA GLY A 156 -0.21 0.08 -6.73
C GLY A 156 -1.37 0.81 -7.41
N LEU A 157 -2.28 1.36 -6.63
CA LEU A 157 -3.40 2.16 -7.13
C LEU A 157 -3.04 3.65 -7.03
N ASP A 158 -2.73 4.24 -8.17
CA ASP A 158 -2.31 5.63 -8.34
C ASP A 158 -1.22 6.06 -7.34
N PRO A 159 -0.02 5.44 -7.39
CA PRO A 159 1.04 5.67 -6.41
C PRO A 159 1.44 7.15 -6.36
N ALA A 160 1.54 7.75 -5.18
CA ALA A 160 1.75 9.19 -5.03
C ALA A 160 3.14 9.64 -5.54
N GLY A 161 3.20 10.62 -6.44
CA GLY A 161 4.49 11.07 -7.00
C GLY A 161 5.30 12.00 -6.11
N TYR A 162 4.68 12.90 -5.35
CA TYR A 162 5.42 13.87 -4.53
C TYR A 162 6.23 13.16 -3.43
N ASN A 163 7.50 13.56 -3.25
CA ASN A 163 8.57 12.87 -2.49
C ASN A 163 9.09 11.55 -3.05
N PHE A 164 8.41 10.91 -4.00
CA PHE A 164 8.82 9.60 -4.54
C PHE A 164 9.31 9.66 -5.99
N ALA A 165 8.92 10.67 -6.77
CA ALA A 165 9.22 10.77 -8.20
C ALA A 165 10.72 10.82 -8.54
N ILE A 166 11.53 11.37 -7.64
CA ILE A 166 13.00 11.42 -7.76
C ILE A 166 13.69 10.45 -6.79
N ALA A 167 12.92 9.64 -6.07
CA ALA A 167 13.46 8.68 -5.12
C ALA A 167 13.94 7.42 -5.83
N ASP A 168 15.07 6.90 -5.38
CA ASP A 168 15.58 5.61 -5.82
C ASP A 168 14.57 4.49 -5.50
N GLU A 169 14.65 3.37 -6.23
CA GLU A 169 13.75 2.22 -6.05
C GLU A 169 13.70 1.72 -4.61
N ALA A 170 14.78 1.87 -3.84
CA ALA A 170 14.85 1.55 -2.42
C ALA A 170 13.88 2.37 -1.54
N ASN A 171 13.46 3.55 -1.99
CA ASN A 171 12.67 4.52 -1.24
C ASN A 171 11.25 4.74 -1.81
N ARG A 172 10.77 3.85 -2.68
CA ARG A 172 9.41 3.91 -3.26
C ARG A 172 8.89 2.52 -3.61
N LEU A 173 7.73 2.44 -4.27
CA LEU A 173 7.28 1.20 -4.91
C LEU A 173 8.12 0.95 -6.17
N ALA A 174 8.57 -0.29 -6.37
CA ALA A 174 9.33 -0.72 -7.52
C ALA A 174 8.94 -2.15 -7.95
N LYS A 175 9.24 -2.48 -9.21
CA LYS A 175 8.94 -3.80 -9.80
C LYS A 175 9.51 -4.97 -8.99
N GLU A 176 10.65 -4.80 -8.33
CA GLU A 176 11.32 -5.88 -7.60
C GLU A 176 10.73 -6.17 -6.22
N ASP A 177 9.75 -5.37 -5.76
CA ASP A 177 9.18 -5.48 -4.41
C ASP A 177 8.26 -6.71 -4.23
N GLY A 178 7.81 -7.31 -5.33
CA GLY A 178 7.00 -8.52 -5.33
C GLY A 178 7.36 -9.44 -6.49
N ALA A 179 6.90 -10.69 -6.46
CA ALA A 179 7.02 -11.60 -7.58
C ALA A 179 6.26 -11.08 -8.80
N PHE A 180 5.13 -10.40 -8.57
CA PHE A 180 4.43 -9.63 -9.58
C PHE A 180 3.99 -8.28 -9.01
N VAL A 181 4.16 -7.20 -9.79
CA VAL A 181 3.81 -5.83 -9.39
C VAL A 181 3.03 -5.20 -10.51
N ASP A 182 1.77 -4.87 -10.28
CA ASP A 182 0.92 -4.18 -11.24
C ASP A 182 0.49 -2.81 -10.71
N VAL A 183 0.49 -1.82 -11.59
CA VAL A 183 0.27 -0.42 -11.20
C VAL A 183 -0.80 0.18 -12.08
N MET A 184 -1.75 0.88 -11.48
CA MET A 184 -2.77 1.63 -12.21
C MET A 184 -2.57 3.12 -11.97
N HIS A 185 -2.34 3.86 -13.06
CA HIS A 185 -2.12 5.29 -13.06
C HIS A 185 -3.37 6.00 -13.53
N THR A 186 -3.98 6.81 -12.67
CA THR A 186 -5.24 7.50 -12.99
C THR A 186 -5.13 9.02 -12.92
N ASN A 187 -4.11 9.57 -12.25
CA ASN A 187 -3.89 11.00 -12.09
C ASN A 187 -2.40 11.38 -12.25
N THR A 188 -1.84 11.18 -13.45
CA THR A 188 -0.44 11.55 -13.79
C THR A 188 -0.33 12.94 -14.42
N VAL A 189 0.86 13.54 -14.41
CA VAL A 189 1.16 14.85 -15.05
C VAL A 189 2.16 14.73 -16.20
N LYS A 190 2.13 15.69 -17.15
CA LYS A 190 3.10 15.76 -18.25
C LYS A 190 4.50 16.14 -17.74
N ASN A 191 5.53 15.53 -18.31
CA ASN A 191 6.96 15.76 -18.01
C ASN A 191 7.49 17.15 -18.38
N ASN A 192 6.64 18.15 -18.62
CA ASN A 192 7.04 19.48 -19.03
C ASN A 192 5.91 20.49 -18.82
N SER A 193 5.91 21.20 -17.68
CA SER A 193 5.67 22.66 -17.56
C SER A 193 4.93 23.16 -16.31
N GLU A 194 4.44 22.33 -15.39
CA GLU A 194 3.75 22.87 -14.20
C GLU A 194 4.26 22.25 -12.88
N THR A 195 5.15 23.00 -12.23
CA THR A 195 5.83 22.68 -10.97
C THR A 195 4.87 22.36 -9.81
N VAL A 196 3.62 22.83 -9.88
CA VAL A 196 2.59 22.61 -8.84
C VAL A 196 1.89 21.24 -9.01
N TYR A 197 1.79 20.73 -10.23
CA TYR A 197 1.08 19.49 -10.54
C TYR A 197 1.86 18.22 -10.17
N ILE A 198 3.20 18.36 -10.04
CA ILE A 198 4.13 17.34 -9.52
C ILE A 198 3.85 17.01 -8.03
N LEU A 199 3.13 17.90 -7.31
CA LEU A 199 2.89 17.78 -5.87
C LEU A 199 1.82 16.73 -5.50
N ILE A 200 1.05 16.22 -6.47
CA ILE A 200 -0.13 15.37 -6.20
C ILE A 200 -0.27 14.18 -7.13
N SER A 201 0.47 14.16 -8.24
CA SER A 201 0.19 13.25 -9.36
C SER A 201 1.08 12.01 -9.36
N ALA A 202 0.55 10.89 -9.83
CA ALA A 202 1.25 9.62 -9.93
C ALA A 202 2.36 9.62 -11.00
N PHE A 203 3.25 8.62 -10.92
CA PHE A 203 4.39 8.45 -11.82
C PHE A 203 3.94 8.43 -13.29
N GLY A 204 4.46 9.34 -14.12
CA GLY A 204 4.33 9.23 -15.58
C GLY A 204 5.18 8.09 -16.18
N THR A 205 6.09 7.52 -15.39
CA THR A 205 7.00 6.43 -15.77
C THR A 205 6.54 5.10 -15.17
N PRO A 206 6.69 3.98 -15.90
CA PRO A 206 6.38 2.66 -15.36
C PRO A 206 7.19 2.33 -14.11
N ILE A 207 6.54 1.81 -13.07
CA ILE A 207 7.22 1.37 -11.84
C ILE A 207 6.87 -0.08 -11.44
N GLY A 208 6.02 -0.76 -12.19
CA GLY A 208 5.67 -2.17 -12.01
C GLY A 208 6.25 -3.08 -13.09
N HIS A 209 5.84 -4.34 -13.04
CA HIS A 209 5.95 -5.27 -14.17
C HIS A 209 4.93 -4.94 -15.26
N VAL A 210 3.74 -4.48 -14.86
CA VAL A 210 2.68 -4.03 -15.75
C VAL A 210 2.11 -2.71 -15.22
N ASP A 211 2.07 -1.70 -16.08
CA ASP A 211 1.55 -0.39 -15.76
C ASP A 211 0.36 -0.07 -16.67
N PHE A 212 -0.80 0.16 -16.06
CA PHE A 212 -2.06 0.50 -16.73
C PHE A 212 -2.29 2.01 -16.68
N TYR A 213 -2.69 2.60 -17.81
CA TYR A 213 -3.01 4.02 -17.92
C TYR A 213 -4.45 4.22 -18.45
N PRO A 214 -5.50 3.90 -17.66
CA PRO A 214 -6.88 4.11 -18.07
C PRO A 214 -7.12 5.55 -18.52
N ASN A 215 -7.76 5.74 -19.67
CA ASN A 215 -8.02 7.06 -20.25
C ASN A 215 -6.74 7.91 -20.41
N GLY A 216 -5.61 7.26 -20.70
CA GLY A 216 -4.30 7.91 -20.79
C GLY A 216 -3.66 8.25 -19.44
N GLY A 217 -4.28 7.82 -18.33
CA GLY A 217 -3.76 7.90 -16.97
C GLY A 217 -3.71 9.29 -16.36
N ARG A 218 -4.52 10.24 -16.88
CA ARG A 218 -4.47 11.66 -16.47
C ARG A 218 -5.81 12.20 -16.01
N SER A 219 -6.79 12.19 -16.92
CA SER A 219 -8.09 12.79 -16.70
C SER A 219 -9.12 11.70 -16.90
N GLN A 220 -9.72 11.27 -15.80
CA GLN A 220 -10.73 10.22 -15.82
C GLN A 220 -12.11 10.84 -16.15
N PRO A 221 -12.89 10.26 -17.07
CA PRO A 221 -14.25 10.70 -17.35
C PRO A 221 -15.07 10.77 -16.06
N GLY A 222 -15.78 11.88 -15.84
CA GLY A 222 -16.60 12.10 -14.64
C GLY A 222 -15.88 12.78 -13.46
N CYS A 223 -14.54 12.93 -13.51
CA CYS A 223 -13.80 13.75 -12.55
C CYS A 223 -13.70 15.20 -13.05
N CYS A 224 -14.00 16.18 -12.18
CA CYS A 224 -13.77 17.59 -12.48
C CYS A 224 -12.26 17.83 -12.66
N LYS A 225 -11.86 18.55 -13.71
CA LYS A 225 -10.52 19.13 -13.77
C LYS A 225 -10.49 20.27 -12.77
N TYR A 226 -9.61 20.23 -11.78
CA TYR A 226 -9.30 21.43 -11.02
C TYR A 226 -8.61 22.38 -12.01
N ALA A 227 -9.30 23.47 -12.35
CA ALA A 227 -8.76 24.57 -13.14
C ALA A 227 -7.71 25.34 -12.32
#